data_AF-A0A4R3YGE6-F1
#
_entry.id   AF-A0A4R3YGE6-F1
#
_cell.length_a   1.000
_cell.length_b   1.000
_cell.length_c   1.000
_cell.angle_alpha   90.00
_cell.angle_beta   90.00
_cell.angle_gamma   90.00
#
_symmetry.space_group_name_H-M   'P 1'
#
loop_
_entity.id
_entity.type
_entity.pdbx_description
1 polymer ?
#
loop_
_entity_poly.entity_id
_entity_poly.type
_entity_poly.pdbx_seq_one_letter_code
_entity_poly.pdbx_strand_id
1 'polypeptide(L)'
;MLNQVNDIDMLEPLRLNHVEIIYEGKEGMILVERRSQTLMISMNDIEKFVKIYEKENLVKYDLIDVKQKEIADLLVAEYGKTLQFGCYQAVYLKKEKPVIELPSSVCIRLLTEDYAQEVNQAYHQMDDLDYIMDKINHQELWGLFENNDLAGFIGMHDEGSMGILEVVPKYRQRGYGTLLESYLINDCLEKGKIPYCQVIEGNIASLNLQSKLGLEISEDLSYWLFE
;
A
#
# COMPACT_ATOMS: atom_id res chain seq x y z
N MET A 1 -8.11 -20.20 -0.54
CA MET A 1 -7.09 -19.97 0.50
C MET A 1 -6.20 -18.87 -0.02
N LEU A 2 -5.89 -17.88 0.82
CA LEU A 2 -5.11 -16.71 0.41
C LEU A 2 -3.68 -17.12 0.03
N ASN A 3 -3.14 -16.49 -1.00
CA ASN A 3 -1.77 -16.66 -1.49
C ASN A 3 -0.85 -15.64 -0.80
N GLN A 4 0.34 -16.10 -0.39
CA GLN A 4 1.29 -15.29 0.38
C GLN A 4 1.73 -13.99 -0.30
N VAL A 5 1.79 -13.97 -1.63
CA VAL A 5 2.20 -12.80 -2.41
C VAL A 5 0.99 -12.04 -2.94
N ASN A 6 0.03 -12.72 -3.60
CA ASN A 6 -1.12 -12.04 -4.22
C ASN A 6 -2.05 -11.37 -3.19
N ASP A 7 -2.10 -11.91 -1.96
CA ASP A 7 -3.05 -11.48 -0.93
C ASP A 7 -2.35 -10.96 0.34
N ILE A 8 -1.09 -10.49 0.21
CA ILE A 8 -0.29 -10.00 1.34
C ILE A 8 -0.96 -8.84 2.10
N ASP A 9 -1.64 -7.96 1.37
CA ASP A 9 -2.41 -6.82 1.89
C ASP A 9 -3.64 -7.25 2.68
N MET A 10 -4.13 -8.48 2.50
CA MET A 10 -5.09 -9.11 3.41
C MET A 10 -4.40 -9.87 4.55
N LEU A 11 -3.32 -10.60 4.24
CA LEU A 11 -2.65 -11.51 5.17
C LEU A 11 -1.89 -10.79 6.29
N GLU A 12 -1.19 -9.70 5.99
CA GLU A 12 -0.38 -9.00 6.98
C GLU A 12 -1.25 -8.26 8.01
N PRO A 13 -2.29 -7.50 7.62
CA PRO A 13 -3.25 -6.95 8.58
C PRO A 13 -3.96 -8.04 9.39
N LEU A 14 -4.30 -9.17 8.78
CA LEU A 14 -4.88 -10.32 9.49
C LEU A 14 -3.91 -10.88 10.54
N ARG A 15 -2.64 -11.07 10.18
CA ARG A 15 -1.58 -11.55 11.10
C ARG A 15 -1.36 -10.60 12.27
N LEU A 16 -1.44 -9.30 12.02
CA LEU A 16 -1.33 -8.25 13.03
C LEU A 16 -2.62 -8.04 13.84
N ASN A 17 -3.70 -8.76 13.52
CA ASN A 17 -5.01 -8.62 14.13
C ASN A 17 -5.57 -7.20 13.98
N HIS A 18 -5.35 -6.57 12.83
CA HIS A 18 -5.84 -5.24 12.48
C HIS A 18 -7.16 -5.27 11.69
N VAL A 19 -7.74 -6.46 11.48
CA VAL A 19 -8.94 -6.64 10.66
C VAL A 19 -10.15 -7.12 11.45
N GLU A 20 -11.33 -6.74 10.99
CA GLU A 20 -12.59 -7.41 11.32
C GLU A 20 -12.96 -8.40 10.21
N ILE A 21 -13.12 -9.67 10.55
CA ILE A 21 -13.51 -10.71 9.57
C ILE A 21 -15.03 -10.70 9.45
N ILE A 22 -15.51 -10.41 8.24
CA ILE A 22 -16.94 -10.47 7.89
C ILE A 22 -17.33 -11.89 7.47
N TYR A 23 -16.47 -12.54 6.68
CA TYR A 23 -16.67 -13.89 6.20
C TYR A 23 -15.34 -14.63 6.06
N GLU A 24 -15.31 -15.89 6.48
CA GLU A 24 -14.25 -16.84 6.18
C GLU A 24 -14.87 -18.20 5.85
N GLY A 25 -14.51 -18.76 4.71
CA GLY A 25 -15.02 -20.05 4.26
C GLY A 25 -14.16 -20.66 3.15
N LYS A 26 -14.60 -21.82 2.65
CA LYS A 26 -13.89 -22.50 1.55
C LYS A 26 -13.91 -21.70 0.25
N GLU A 27 -14.91 -20.83 0.08
CA GLU A 27 -15.13 -19.98 -1.08
C GLU A 27 -14.18 -18.78 -1.10
N GLY A 28 -13.67 -18.36 0.05
CA GLY A 28 -12.88 -17.15 0.19
C GLY A 28 -13.01 -16.47 1.54
N MET A 29 -12.62 -15.19 1.57
CA MET A 29 -12.62 -14.34 2.76
C MET A 29 -13.05 -12.91 2.39
N ILE A 30 -13.78 -12.29 3.31
CA ILE A 30 -14.12 -10.87 3.28
C ILE A 30 -13.76 -10.31 4.65
N LEU A 31 -12.97 -9.25 4.67
CA LEU A 31 -12.54 -8.58 5.90
C LEU A 31 -12.55 -7.07 5.72
N VAL A 32 -12.50 -6.35 6.83
CA VAL A 32 -12.34 -4.90 6.86
C VAL A 32 -11.08 -4.58 7.63
N GLU A 33 -10.16 -3.84 7.02
CA GLU A 33 -9.00 -3.31 7.72
C GLU A 33 -9.46 -2.10 8.57
N ARG A 34 -9.16 -2.12 9.88
CA ARG A 34 -9.81 -1.22 10.84
C ARG A 34 -9.35 0.23 10.72
N ARG A 35 -8.13 0.51 10.30
CA ARG A 35 -7.62 1.90 10.27
C ARG A 35 -8.09 2.63 9.03
N SER A 36 -7.87 2.04 7.86
CA SER A 36 -8.27 2.54 6.55
C SER A 36 -9.78 2.41 6.28
N GLN A 37 -10.47 1.54 7.03
CA GLN A 37 -11.85 1.11 6.73
C GLN A 37 -11.99 0.46 5.35
N THR A 38 -10.90 -0.08 4.80
CA THR A 38 -10.91 -0.77 3.50
C THR A 38 -11.61 -2.12 3.61
N LEU A 39 -12.63 -2.33 2.78
CA LEU A 39 -13.25 -3.63 2.58
C LEU A 39 -12.41 -4.46 1.61
N MET A 40 -11.79 -5.53 2.08
CA MET A 40 -10.96 -6.41 1.27
C MET A 40 -11.69 -7.72 0.96
N ILE A 41 -11.76 -8.06 -0.33
CA ILE A 41 -12.56 -9.18 -0.85
C ILE A 41 -11.68 -10.13 -1.66
N SER A 42 -11.59 -11.37 -1.21
CA SER A 42 -11.06 -12.49 -2.00
C SER A 42 -12.06 -13.63 -1.99
N MET A 43 -12.95 -13.68 -2.99
CA MET A 43 -14.04 -14.65 -3.10
C MET A 43 -14.07 -15.31 -4.49
N ASN A 44 -14.13 -16.63 -4.54
CA ASN A 44 -14.21 -17.39 -5.81
C ASN A 44 -15.65 -17.75 -6.21
N ASP A 45 -16.63 -17.56 -5.32
CA ASP A 45 -18.04 -17.83 -5.56
C ASP A 45 -18.83 -16.52 -5.56
N ILE A 46 -19.21 -16.08 -6.75
CA ILE A 46 -19.89 -14.80 -6.99
C ILE A 46 -21.30 -14.80 -6.36
N GLU A 47 -22.06 -15.89 -6.49
CA GLU A 47 -23.41 -15.97 -5.92
C GLU A 47 -23.37 -15.91 -4.39
N LYS A 48 -22.37 -16.57 -3.79
CA LYS A 48 -22.16 -16.52 -2.35
C LYS A 48 -21.70 -15.14 -1.90
N PHE A 49 -20.80 -14.51 -2.65
CA PHE A 49 -20.35 -13.14 -2.42
C PHE A 49 -21.53 -12.17 -2.38
N VAL A 50 -22.39 -12.16 -3.41
CA VAL A 50 -23.57 -11.28 -3.49
C VAL A 50 -24.46 -11.43 -2.27
N LYS A 51 -24.78 -12.67 -1.87
CA LYS A 51 -25.61 -12.94 -0.68
C LYS A 51 -25.00 -12.37 0.60
N ILE A 52 -23.67 -12.42 0.76
CA ILE A 52 -22.99 -11.84 1.92
C ILE A 52 -22.98 -10.32 1.83
N TYR A 53 -22.65 -9.78 0.65
CA TYR A 53 -22.57 -8.35 0.40
C TYR A 53 -23.89 -7.62 0.74
N GLU A 54 -25.01 -8.17 0.29
CA GLU A 54 -26.35 -7.65 0.59
C GLU A 54 -26.73 -7.86 2.06
N LYS A 55 -26.52 -9.08 2.59
CA LYS A 55 -26.92 -9.44 3.96
C LYS A 55 -26.19 -8.61 5.02
N GLU A 56 -24.89 -8.39 4.84
CA GLU A 56 -24.04 -7.65 5.77
C GLU A 56 -24.00 -6.15 5.46
N ASN A 57 -24.79 -5.69 4.48
CA ASN A 57 -24.88 -4.29 4.04
C ASN A 57 -23.49 -3.68 3.74
N LEU A 58 -22.67 -4.41 2.96
CA LEU A 58 -21.30 -4.02 2.63
C LEU A 58 -21.22 -2.88 1.61
N VAL A 59 -22.35 -2.47 1.04
CA VAL A 59 -22.45 -1.29 0.18
C VAL A 59 -21.98 -0.01 0.87
N LYS A 60 -22.03 0.04 2.21
CA LYS A 60 -21.63 1.21 3.04
C LYS A 60 -20.13 1.56 3.03
N TYR A 61 -19.27 0.71 2.45
CA TYR A 61 -17.82 0.91 2.44
C TYR A 61 -17.39 1.60 1.14
N ASP A 62 -16.82 2.79 1.30
CA ASP A 62 -16.36 3.63 0.19
C ASP A 62 -15.09 3.08 -0.46
N LEU A 63 -14.22 2.44 0.33
CA LEU A 63 -12.90 1.98 -0.10
C LEU A 63 -12.87 0.46 -0.16
N ILE A 64 -12.69 -0.10 -1.36
CA ILE A 64 -12.79 -1.54 -1.60
C ILE A 64 -11.58 -2.04 -2.39
N ASP A 65 -10.95 -3.11 -1.91
CA ASP A 65 -9.91 -3.86 -2.62
C ASP A 65 -10.42 -5.27 -2.94
N VAL A 66 -10.33 -5.68 -4.20
CA VAL A 66 -10.92 -6.94 -4.71
C VAL A 66 -9.88 -7.74 -5.46
N LYS A 67 -9.75 -9.03 -5.14
CA LYS A 67 -8.79 -9.94 -5.81
C LYS A 67 -9.31 -10.52 -7.13
N GLN A 68 -10.62 -10.70 -7.26
CA GLN A 68 -11.25 -11.27 -8.46
C GLN A 68 -11.85 -10.18 -9.34
N LYS A 69 -11.40 -10.12 -10.60
CA LYS A 69 -11.85 -9.10 -11.55
C LYS A 69 -13.37 -9.16 -11.77
N GLU A 70 -13.95 -10.36 -11.82
CA GLU A 70 -15.38 -10.56 -12.02
C GLU A 70 -16.22 -9.95 -10.89
N ILE A 71 -15.69 -9.94 -9.67
CA ILE A 71 -16.35 -9.29 -8.53
C ILE A 71 -16.20 -7.77 -8.62
N ALA A 72 -15.02 -7.27 -9.00
CA ALA A 72 -14.83 -5.84 -9.24
C ALA A 72 -15.79 -5.33 -10.32
N ASP A 73 -15.88 -6.03 -11.45
CA ASP A 73 -16.77 -5.69 -12.57
C ASP A 73 -18.25 -5.71 -12.14
N LEU A 74 -18.64 -6.69 -11.32
CA LEU A 74 -19.99 -6.77 -10.74
C LEU A 74 -20.30 -5.58 -9.82
N LEU A 75 -19.36 -5.20 -8.95
CA LEU A 75 -19.53 -4.05 -8.06
C LEU A 75 -19.70 -2.74 -8.83
N VAL A 76 -18.99 -2.58 -9.94
CA VAL A 76 -19.16 -1.43 -10.84
C VAL A 76 -20.52 -1.45 -11.53
N ALA A 77 -20.90 -2.60 -12.12
CA ALA A 77 -22.10 -2.68 -12.94
C ALA A 77 -23.40 -2.57 -12.14
N GLU A 78 -23.46 -3.17 -10.95
CA GLU A 78 -24.71 -3.39 -10.21
C GLU A 78 -24.78 -2.63 -8.88
N TYR A 79 -23.63 -2.21 -8.32
CA TYR A 79 -23.56 -1.59 -6.99
C TYR A 79 -23.00 -0.16 -7.00
N GLY A 80 -22.83 0.44 -8.18
CA GLY A 80 -22.48 1.85 -8.34
C GLY A 80 -21.06 2.22 -7.91
N LYS A 81 -20.16 1.24 -7.75
CA LYS A 81 -18.75 1.50 -7.42
C LYS A 81 -17.99 1.94 -8.67
N THR A 82 -16.87 2.64 -8.47
CA THR A 82 -16.00 3.09 -9.55
C THR A 82 -14.65 2.40 -9.45
N LEU A 83 -14.29 1.63 -10.48
CA LEU A 83 -12.94 1.06 -10.61
C LEU A 83 -11.92 2.19 -10.85
N GLN A 84 -10.90 2.26 -9.99
CA GLN A 84 -9.86 3.27 -10.07
C GLN A 84 -8.64 2.73 -10.80
N PHE A 85 -8.10 1.61 -10.31
CA PHE A 85 -6.91 1.00 -10.88
C PHE A 85 -6.76 -0.48 -10.48
N GLY A 86 -6.01 -1.22 -11.29
CA GLY A 86 -5.40 -2.48 -10.91
C GLY A 86 -3.98 -2.27 -10.41
N CYS A 87 -3.54 -3.06 -9.44
CA CYS A 87 -2.17 -3.02 -8.93
C CYS A 87 -1.63 -4.42 -8.62
N TYR A 88 -0.33 -4.60 -8.77
CA TYR A 88 0.38 -5.77 -8.28
C TYR A 88 0.75 -5.57 -6.81
N GLN A 89 0.76 -6.66 -6.05
CA GLN A 89 1.42 -6.70 -4.76
C GLN A 89 2.92 -6.96 -4.97
N ALA A 90 3.78 -6.28 -4.22
CA ALA A 90 5.20 -6.60 -4.15
C ALA A 90 5.60 -6.82 -2.70
N VAL A 91 6.22 -7.95 -2.38
CA VAL A 91 6.45 -8.41 -1.00
C VAL A 91 7.91 -8.70 -0.74
N TYR A 92 8.43 -8.20 0.38
CA TYR A 92 9.76 -8.54 0.86
C TYR A 92 9.72 -9.74 1.81
N LEU A 93 9.92 -10.95 1.29
CA LEU A 93 9.86 -12.20 2.07
C LEU A 93 11.18 -12.58 2.77
N LYS A 94 12.26 -11.86 2.49
CA LYS A 94 13.58 -12.12 3.08
C LYS A 94 13.63 -11.60 4.52
N LYS A 95 14.51 -12.19 5.33
CA LYS A 95 14.74 -11.75 6.72
C LYS A 95 15.91 -10.77 6.83
N GLU A 96 16.80 -10.81 5.84
CA GLU A 96 17.96 -9.94 5.77
C GLU A 96 17.53 -8.52 5.45
N LYS A 97 18.07 -7.56 6.18
CA LYS A 97 17.87 -6.14 5.90
C LYS A 97 18.64 -5.73 4.64
N PRO A 98 18.03 -4.99 3.69
CA PRO A 98 18.78 -4.26 2.67
C PRO A 98 19.95 -3.47 3.26
N VAL A 99 21.11 -3.57 2.62
CA VAL A 99 22.28 -2.77 2.97
C VAL A 99 22.07 -1.35 2.46
N ILE A 100 22.21 -0.37 3.34
CA ILE A 100 22.03 1.05 3.01
C ILE A 100 23.35 1.77 3.22
N GLU A 101 23.90 2.31 2.14
CA GLU A 101 25.07 3.19 2.16
C GLU A 101 24.63 4.61 1.77
N LEU A 102 24.53 5.49 2.77
CA LEU A 102 24.16 6.88 2.55
C LEU A 102 25.42 7.71 2.22
N PRO A 103 25.40 8.53 1.15
CA PRO A 103 26.40 9.57 0.97
C PRO A 103 26.47 10.49 2.19
N SER A 104 27.64 11.07 2.47
CA SER A 104 27.82 11.96 3.64
C SER A 104 26.93 13.21 3.63
N SER A 105 26.48 13.64 2.45
CA SER A 105 25.53 14.75 2.27
C SER A 105 24.06 14.34 2.45
N VAL A 106 23.78 13.05 2.64
CA VAL A 106 22.43 12.49 2.64
C VAL A 106 22.06 11.90 4.00
N CYS A 107 20.86 12.19 4.48
CA CYS A 107 20.28 11.52 5.63
C CYS A 107 18.80 11.21 5.42
N ILE A 108 18.29 10.19 6.13
CA ILE A 108 16.87 9.84 6.16
C ILE A 108 16.38 9.98 7.60
N ARG A 109 15.25 10.65 7.79
CA ARG A 109 14.63 10.88 9.11
C ARG A 109 13.12 11.07 8.97
N LEU A 110 12.41 10.90 10.08
CA LEU A 110 10.99 11.25 10.17
C LEU A 110 10.77 12.71 9.76
N LEU A 111 9.69 12.96 9.01
CA LEU A 111 9.24 14.30 8.72
C LEU A 111 8.55 14.91 9.94
N THR A 112 8.61 16.24 10.00
CA THR A 112 7.85 17.07 10.94
C THR A 112 6.74 17.80 10.21
N GLU A 113 5.77 18.34 10.94
CA GLU A 113 4.62 19.05 10.37
C GLU A 113 5.04 20.22 9.46
N ASP A 114 6.23 20.80 9.67
CA ASP A 114 6.80 21.86 8.82
C ASP A 114 6.92 21.45 7.33
N TYR A 115 6.99 20.15 7.03
CA TYR A 115 7.10 19.62 5.67
C TYR A 115 5.76 19.19 5.06
N ALA A 116 4.66 19.20 5.82
CA ALA A 116 3.39 18.64 5.35
C ALA A 116 2.88 19.30 4.07
N GLN A 117 2.99 20.63 3.97
CA GLN A 117 2.61 21.40 2.78
C GLN A 117 3.47 21.04 1.56
N GLU A 118 4.78 20.90 1.74
CA GLU A 118 5.71 20.55 0.65
C GLU A 118 5.43 19.13 0.13
N VAL A 119 5.17 18.18 1.04
CA VAL A 119 4.80 16.80 0.70
C VAL A 119 3.47 16.77 -0.05
N ASN A 120 2.42 17.42 0.47
CA ASN A 120 1.10 17.42 -0.15
C ASN A 120 1.15 17.98 -1.58
N GLN A 121 1.94 19.03 -1.80
CA GLN A 121 2.12 19.60 -3.14
C GLN A 121 2.90 18.69 -4.11
N ALA A 122 3.82 17.89 -3.59
CA ALA A 122 4.66 17.00 -4.40
C ALA A 122 3.98 15.65 -4.70
N TYR A 123 3.10 15.16 -3.83
CA TYR A 123 2.47 13.85 -3.97
C TYR A 123 1.20 13.92 -4.82
N HIS A 124 1.34 13.85 -6.14
CA HIS A 124 0.21 14.01 -7.07
C HIS A 124 -0.84 12.88 -7.03
N GLN A 125 -0.58 11.77 -6.33
CA GLN A 125 -1.54 10.66 -6.26
C GLN A 125 -2.68 10.94 -5.28
N MET A 126 -2.53 11.94 -4.39
CA MET A 126 -3.54 12.29 -3.41
C MET A 126 -3.34 13.73 -2.92
N ASP A 127 -4.41 14.54 -2.96
CA ASP A 127 -4.43 15.92 -2.43
C ASP A 127 -5.23 15.95 -1.12
N ASP A 128 -4.58 15.50 -0.04
CA ASP A 128 -5.17 15.42 1.29
C ASP A 128 -4.12 15.75 2.36
N LEU A 129 -4.08 17.04 2.74
CA LEU A 129 -3.15 17.54 3.74
C LEU A 129 -3.40 16.92 5.12
N ASP A 130 -4.66 16.66 5.48
CA ASP A 130 -5.01 16.09 6.79
C ASP A 130 -4.48 14.67 6.89
N TYR A 131 -4.55 13.88 5.81
CA TYR A 131 -3.91 12.57 5.73
C TYR A 131 -2.38 12.64 5.86
N ILE A 132 -1.72 13.57 5.18
CA ILE A 132 -0.25 13.75 5.31
C ILE A 132 0.14 14.13 6.75
N MET A 133 -0.61 15.04 7.37
CA MET A 133 -0.44 15.41 8.77
C MET A 133 -0.65 14.21 9.70
N ASP A 134 -1.66 13.37 9.43
CA ASP A 134 -1.89 12.14 10.17
C ASP A 134 -0.68 11.19 10.08
N LYS A 135 -0.12 10.97 8.87
CA LYS A 135 1.07 10.11 8.70
C LYS A 135 2.27 10.66 9.46
N ILE A 136 2.50 11.98 9.43
CA ILE A 136 3.59 12.64 10.17
C ILE A 136 3.41 12.43 11.68
N ASN A 137 2.21 12.68 12.20
CA ASN A 137 1.90 12.57 13.62
C ASN A 137 2.01 11.15 14.17
N HIS A 138 1.75 10.15 13.31
CA HIS A 138 1.93 8.74 13.63
C HIS A 138 3.36 8.21 13.37
N GLN A 139 4.30 9.07 12.95
CA GLN A 139 5.67 8.70 12.62
C GLN A 139 5.76 7.66 11.49
N GLU A 140 4.93 7.85 10.46
CA GLU A 140 4.76 6.95 9.32
C GLU A 140 5.17 7.61 7.99
N LEU A 141 5.91 8.71 8.07
CA LEU A 141 6.41 9.43 6.91
C LEU A 141 7.86 9.90 7.13
N TRP A 142 8.74 9.49 6.23
CA TRP A 142 10.17 9.77 6.27
C TRP A 142 10.60 10.61 5.07
N GLY A 143 11.54 11.52 5.30
CA GLY A 143 12.19 12.33 4.27
C GLY A 143 13.64 11.92 4.09
N LEU A 144 14.08 11.90 2.83
CA LEU A 144 15.49 11.88 2.46
C LEU A 144 15.91 13.32 2.18
N PHE A 145 16.97 13.76 2.86
CA PHE A 145 17.52 15.10 2.74
C PHE A 145 18.90 15.05 2.09
N GLU A 146 19.16 15.90 1.10
CA GLU A 146 20.51 16.16 0.60
C GLU A 146 20.91 17.59 0.98
N ASN A 147 21.99 17.76 1.77
CA ASN A 147 22.45 19.07 2.25
C ASN A 147 21.35 19.90 2.96
N ASN A 148 20.45 19.23 3.70
CA ASN A 148 19.27 19.77 4.39
C ASN A 148 18.06 20.12 3.51
N ASP A 149 18.15 20.00 2.18
CA ASP A 149 16.99 20.12 1.30
C ASP A 149 16.24 18.80 1.23
N LEU A 150 14.90 18.82 1.32
CA LEU A 150 14.07 17.64 1.10
C LEU A 150 14.22 17.18 -0.35
N ALA A 151 14.75 15.98 -0.54
CA ALA A 151 15.04 15.41 -1.85
C ALA A 151 14.04 14.32 -2.27
N GLY A 152 13.33 13.75 -1.31
CA GLY A 152 12.24 12.81 -1.53
C GLY A 152 11.67 12.33 -0.20
N PHE A 153 10.58 11.59 -0.25
CA PHE A 153 9.91 11.06 0.92
C PHE A 153 9.26 9.69 0.62
N ILE A 154 8.97 8.94 1.68
CA ILE A 154 8.29 7.63 1.65
C ILE A 154 7.49 7.47 2.94
N GLY A 155 6.39 6.73 2.91
CA GLY A 155 5.57 6.46 4.08
C GLY A 155 4.81 5.15 4.04
N MET A 156 3.92 4.98 5.02
CA MET A 156 3.00 3.85 5.11
C MET A 156 1.56 4.32 4.85
N HIS A 157 0.81 3.55 4.08
CA HIS A 157 -0.64 3.70 3.99
C HIS A 157 -1.33 3.05 5.21
N ASP A 158 -2.60 3.40 5.43
CA ASP A 158 -3.33 2.98 6.64
C ASP A 158 -3.59 1.48 6.68
N GLU A 159 -3.80 0.85 5.53
CA GLU A 159 -3.92 -0.60 5.41
C GLU A 159 -2.58 -1.33 5.61
N GLY A 160 -1.47 -0.60 5.71
CA GLY A 160 -0.16 -1.11 6.10
C GLY A 160 0.79 -1.37 4.95
N SER A 161 0.44 -0.98 3.72
CA SER A 161 1.35 -1.02 2.57
C SER A 161 2.40 0.10 2.65
N MET A 162 3.62 -0.15 2.21
CA MET A 162 4.62 0.88 1.95
C MET A 162 4.21 1.66 0.70
N GLY A 163 4.34 2.98 0.73
CA GLY A 163 3.92 3.85 -0.34
C GLY A 163 4.30 5.30 -0.10
N ILE A 164 3.48 6.23 -0.62
CA ILE A 164 3.71 7.68 -0.51
C ILE A 164 5.15 8.03 -0.96
N LEU A 165 5.66 7.33 -1.98
CA LEU A 165 7.04 7.46 -2.44
C LEU A 165 7.12 8.50 -3.56
N GLU A 166 7.89 9.56 -3.34
CA GLU A 166 8.22 10.52 -4.39
C GLU A 166 9.65 11.02 -4.23
N VAL A 167 10.34 11.22 -5.36
CA VAL A 167 11.66 11.85 -5.41
C VAL A 167 11.53 13.14 -6.20
N VAL A 168 11.81 14.26 -5.55
CA VAL A 168 11.69 15.59 -6.13
C VAL A 168 12.47 15.64 -7.46
N PRO A 169 11.91 16.21 -8.54
CA PRO A 169 12.46 16.07 -9.90
C PRO A 169 13.97 16.35 -10.04
N LYS A 170 14.50 17.36 -9.33
CA LYS A 170 15.92 17.75 -9.38
C LYS A 170 16.88 16.69 -8.77
N TYR A 171 16.36 15.74 -8.00
CA TYR A 171 17.12 14.69 -7.31
C TYR A 171 16.88 13.28 -7.89
N ARG A 172 16.08 13.14 -8.96
CA ARG A 172 15.84 11.85 -9.60
C ARG A 172 17.11 11.28 -10.25
N GLN A 173 17.09 9.98 -10.52
CA GLN A 173 18.21 9.21 -11.12
C GLN A 173 19.48 9.15 -10.24
N ARG A 174 19.37 9.46 -8.94
CA ARG A 174 20.47 9.36 -7.96
C ARG A 174 20.36 8.14 -7.04
N GLY A 175 19.41 7.24 -7.29
CA GLY A 175 19.13 6.07 -6.46
C GLY A 175 18.32 6.35 -5.19
N TYR A 176 17.80 7.57 -5.00
CA TYR A 176 17.11 7.97 -3.77
C TYR A 176 15.81 7.20 -3.50
N GLY A 177 15.05 6.83 -4.53
CA GLY A 177 13.89 5.95 -4.35
C GLY A 177 14.30 4.58 -3.79
N THR A 178 15.42 4.01 -4.26
CA THR A 178 15.98 2.76 -3.70
C THR A 178 16.43 2.93 -2.26
N LEU A 179 17.03 4.07 -1.88
CA LEU A 179 17.44 4.34 -0.50
C LEU A 179 16.24 4.47 0.43
N LEU A 180 15.21 5.23 0.02
CA LEU A 180 13.97 5.42 0.76
C LEU A 180 13.24 4.09 0.98
N GLU A 181 13.02 3.32 -0.08
CA GLU A 181 12.34 2.01 0.03
C GLU A 181 13.15 1.03 0.88
N SER A 182 14.48 0.95 0.70
CA SER A 182 15.34 0.09 1.53
C SER A 182 15.26 0.46 3.01
N TYR A 183 15.19 1.77 3.30
CA TYR A 183 15.06 2.26 4.67
C TYR A 183 13.73 1.83 5.28
N LEU A 184 12.62 1.99 4.55
CA LEU A 184 11.31 1.61 5.04
C LEU A 184 11.16 0.09 5.19
N ILE A 185 11.74 -0.71 4.28
CA ILE A 185 11.85 -2.16 4.44
C ILE A 185 12.56 -2.51 5.76
N ASN A 186 13.68 -1.85 6.06
CA ASN A 186 14.41 -2.06 7.32
C ASN A 186 13.57 -1.72 8.55
N ASP A 187 12.85 -0.59 8.53
CA ASP A 187 11.96 -0.17 9.62
C ASP A 187 10.79 -1.17 9.82
N CYS A 188 10.16 -1.62 8.74
CA CYS A 188 9.12 -2.66 8.79
C CYS A 188 9.65 -3.96 9.42
N LEU A 189 10.82 -4.44 8.97
CA LEU A 189 11.44 -5.65 9.52
C LEU A 189 11.80 -5.50 11.01
N GLU A 190 12.29 -4.33 11.43
CA GLU A 190 12.57 -4.03 12.85
C GLU A 190 11.32 -4.08 13.72
N LYS A 191 10.18 -3.62 13.17
CA LYS A 191 8.87 -3.66 13.82
C LYS A 191 8.19 -5.03 13.71
N GLY A 192 8.85 -6.03 13.11
CA GLY A 192 8.30 -7.37 12.93
C GLY A 192 7.12 -7.42 11.96
N LYS A 193 7.04 -6.45 11.03
CA LYS A 193 6.07 -6.41 9.93
C LYS A 193 6.68 -7.07 8.68
N ILE A 194 5.83 -7.64 7.83
CA ILE A 194 6.23 -8.05 6.48
C ILE A 194 6.13 -6.80 5.58
N PRO A 195 7.24 -6.31 5.00
CA PRO A 195 7.19 -5.17 4.09
C PRO A 195 6.52 -5.58 2.78
N TYR A 196 5.52 -4.82 2.37
CA TYR A 196 4.88 -4.97 1.06
C TYR A 196 4.44 -3.61 0.53
N CYS A 197 4.28 -3.48 -0.78
CA CYS A 197 3.73 -2.30 -1.44
C CYS A 197 2.82 -2.70 -2.60
N GLN A 198 2.06 -1.73 -3.09
CA GLN A 198 1.17 -1.89 -4.22
C GLN A 198 1.69 -1.08 -5.41
N VAL A 199 1.85 -1.74 -6.56
CA VAL A 199 2.39 -1.11 -7.76
C VAL A 199 1.32 -1.11 -8.85
N ILE A 200 0.81 0.08 -9.18
CA ILE A 200 -0.19 0.29 -10.24
C ILE A 200 0.25 -0.37 -11.54
N GLU A 201 -0.68 -1.07 -12.19
CA GLU A 201 -0.47 -1.70 -13.49
C GLU A 201 0.13 -0.70 -14.50
N GLY A 202 1.18 -1.14 -15.20
CA GLY A 202 1.89 -0.28 -16.16
C GLY A 202 2.98 0.62 -15.57
N ASN A 203 3.13 0.71 -14.24
CA ASN A 203 4.25 1.44 -13.62
C ASN A 203 5.56 0.65 -13.64
N ILE A 204 6.18 0.59 -14.83
CA ILE A 204 7.43 -0.16 -15.07
C ILE A 204 8.59 0.33 -14.20
N ALA A 205 8.64 1.62 -13.88
CA ALA A 205 9.70 2.17 -13.03
C ALA A 205 9.64 1.60 -11.61
N SER A 206 8.45 1.57 -11.00
CA SER A 206 8.25 0.98 -9.68
C SER A 206 8.44 -0.53 -9.69
N LEU A 207 7.93 -1.25 -10.69
CA LEU A 207 8.14 -2.71 -10.81
C LEU A 207 9.64 -3.07 -10.86
N ASN A 208 10.43 -2.30 -11.62
CA ASN A 208 11.88 -2.48 -11.67
C ASN A 208 12.56 -2.15 -10.35
N LEU A 209 12.09 -1.11 -9.64
CA LEU A 209 12.58 -0.78 -8.30
C LEU A 209 12.37 -1.95 -7.33
N GLN A 210 11.14 -2.49 -7.29
CA GLN A 210 10.80 -3.59 -6.38
C GLN A 210 11.57 -4.88 -6.71
N SER A 211 11.66 -5.21 -7.99
CA SER A 211 12.49 -6.34 -8.46
C SER A 211 13.95 -6.20 -8.05
N LYS A 212 14.52 -4.99 -8.18
CA LYS A 212 15.92 -4.70 -7.81
C LYS A 212 16.17 -4.85 -6.31
N LEU A 213 15.21 -4.49 -5.49
CA LEU A 213 15.26 -4.67 -4.03
C LEU A 213 14.99 -6.12 -3.62
N GLY A 214 14.53 -6.95 -4.56
CA GLY A 214 14.29 -8.36 -4.37
C GLY A 214 12.96 -8.65 -3.68
N LEU A 215 11.97 -7.79 -3.89
CA LEU A 215 10.58 -8.07 -3.59
C LEU A 215 10.03 -9.04 -4.64
N GLU A 216 9.21 -9.99 -4.20
CA GLU A 216 8.45 -10.88 -5.07
C GLU A 216 7.17 -10.16 -5.50
N ILE A 217 6.91 -10.13 -6.81
CA ILE A 217 5.76 -9.43 -7.40
C ILE A 217 4.66 -10.47 -7.67
N SER A 218 3.42 -10.13 -7.33
CA SER A 218 2.25 -10.98 -7.59
C SER A 218 2.05 -11.24 -9.08
N GLU A 219 1.49 -12.41 -9.40
CA GLU A 219 1.10 -12.73 -10.77
C GLU A 219 -0.24 -12.06 -11.13
N ASP A 220 -1.13 -11.99 -10.14
CA ASP A 220 -2.46 -11.42 -10.27
C ASP A 220 -2.51 -9.97 -9.82
N LEU A 221 -3.48 -9.24 -10.36
CA LEU A 221 -3.80 -7.88 -9.94
C LEU A 221 -4.82 -7.89 -8.79
N SER A 222 -4.69 -6.90 -7.92
CA SER A 222 -5.73 -6.42 -7.03
C SER A 222 -6.40 -5.20 -7.63
N TYR A 223 -7.73 -5.08 -7.46
CA TYR A 223 -8.52 -4.01 -8.04
C TYR A 223 -9.07 -3.10 -6.94
N TRP A 224 -8.70 -1.83 -6.99
CA TRP A 224 -9.20 -0.81 -6.08
C TRP A 224 -10.41 -0.11 -6.67
N LEU A 225 -11.50 -0.06 -5.89
CA LEU A 225 -12.74 0.61 -6.23
C LEU A 225 -13.09 1.63 -5.14
N PHE A 226 -13.56 2.80 -5.57
CA PHE A 226 -14.08 3.85 -4.69
C PHE A 226 -15.58 4.09 -4.93
N GLU A 227 -16.28 4.65 -3.96
CA GLU A 227 -17.63 5.24 -4.12
C GLU A 227 -17.61 6.61 -4.81
#